data_AF-A0A519HJ15-F1
#
_entry.id   AF-A0A519HJ15-F1
#
_cell.length_a   1.000
_cell.length_b   1.000
_cell.length_c   1.000
_cell.angle_alpha   90.00
_cell.angle_beta   90.00
_cell.angle_gamma   90.00
#
_symmetry.space_group_name_H-M   'P 1'
#
loop_
_entity.id
_entity.type
_entity.pdbx_description
1 polymer ?
#
loop_
_entity_poly.entity_id
_entity_poly.type
_entity_poly.pdbx_seq_one_letter_code
_entity_poly.pdbx_strand_id
1 'polypeptide(L)' 'AGSAVAEALAEAGVLRPLLQLGLPDQFIEHGDPARLLALQGLDAEGIERSVRARFDSLAQHAQPDLKVVG' A
#
# COMPACT_ATOMS: atom_id res chain seq x y z
N ALA A 1 -7.59 -10.44 -1.17
CA ALA A 1 -6.13 -10.65 -1.25
C ALA A 1 -5.37 -10.01 -0.08
N GLY A 2 -5.72 -8.80 0.38
CA GLY A 2 -5.06 -8.16 1.54
C GLY A 2 -5.26 -8.87 2.89
N SER A 3 -6.47 -9.37 3.16
CA SER A 3 -6.79 -10.07 4.42
C SER A 3 -6.00 -11.36 4.62
N ALA A 4 -5.92 -12.21 3.60
CA ALA A 4 -5.17 -13.47 3.64
C ALA A 4 -3.67 -13.25 3.97
N VAL A 5 -3.07 -12.18 3.45
CA VAL A 5 -1.68 -11.83 3.80
C VAL A 5 -1.58 -11.38 5.26
N ALA A 6 -2.53 -10.59 5.74
CA ALA A 6 -2.56 -10.15 7.14
C ALA A 6 -2.73 -11.32 8.11
N GLU A 7 -3.61 -12.27 7.77
CA GLU A 7 -3.83 -13.52 8.52
C GLU A 7 -2.54 -14.35 8.57
N ALA A 8 -1.89 -14.59 7.43
CA ALA A 8 -0.63 -15.33 7.38
C ALA A 8 0.50 -14.67 8.19
N LEU A 9 0.59 -13.34 8.16
CA LEU A 9 1.56 -12.59 8.98
C LEU A 9 1.26 -12.74 10.48
N ALA A 10 -0.01 -12.72 10.87
CA ALA A 10 -0.43 -12.91 12.25
C ALA A 10 -0.12 -14.34 12.74
N GLU A 11 -0.43 -15.36 11.94
CA GLU A 11 -0.12 -16.76 12.23
C GLU A 11 1.40 -17.00 12.37
N ALA A 12 2.20 -16.32 11.54
CA ALA A 12 3.66 -16.39 11.60
C ALA A 12 4.28 -15.55 12.74
N GLY A 13 3.48 -14.79 13.52
CA GLY A 13 3.99 -13.89 14.56
C GLY A 13 4.78 -12.70 14.02
N VAL A 14 4.62 -12.35 12.74
CA VAL A 14 5.36 -11.28 12.07
C VAL A 14 4.62 -9.96 12.22
N LEU A 15 5.03 -9.15 13.20
CA LEU A 15 4.47 -7.83 13.45
C LEU A 15 5.18 -6.77 12.61
N ARG A 16 4.61 -6.46 11.44
CA ARG A 16 5.12 -5.42 10.55
C ARG A 16 4.02 -4.43 10.15
N PRO A 17 4.36 -3.14 9.97
CA PRO A 17 3.45 -2.18 9.37
C PRO A 17 2.93 -2.68 8.01
N LEU A 18 1.63 -2.86 7.88
CA LEU A 18 0.93 -3.28 6.66
C LEU A 18 0.01 -2.16 6.17
N LEU A 19 -0.06 -1.99 4.84
CA LEU A 19 -1.02 -1.14 4.14
C LEU A 19 -1.87 -2.04 3.24
N GLN A 20 -3.19 -2.02 3.40
CA GLN A 20 -4.11 -2.71 2.51
C GLN A 20 -4.77 -1.69 1.58
N LEU A 21 -4.59 -1.87 0.28
CA LEU A 21 -5.24 -1.08 -0.76
C LEU A 21 -6.22 -1.98 -1.51
N GLY A 22 -7.43 -1.50 -1.70
CA GLY A 22 -8.51 -2.25 -2.33
C GLY A 22 -9.74 -1.39 -2.51
N LEU A 23 -10.72 -1.95 -3.20
CA LEU A 23 -12.01 -1.28 -3.39
C LEU A 23 -12.79 -1.29 -2.06
N PRO A 24 -13.55 -0.22 -1.77
CA PRO A 24 -14.47 -0.20 -0.63
C PRO A 24 -15.57 -1.24 -0.81
N ASP A 25 -16.11 -1.74 0.30
CA ASP A 25 -17.23 -2.69 0.30
C ASP A 25 -18.56 -1.96 0.05
N GLN A 26 -18.69 -1.39 -1.14
CA GLN A 26 -19.86 -0.70 -1.63
C GLN A 26 -19.97 -0.89 -3.14
N PHE A 27 -21.18 -0.72 -3.66
CA PHE A 27 -21.37 -0.76 -5.11
C PHE A 27 -20.66 0.44 -5.77
N ILE A 28 -19.97 0.17 -6.88
CA ILE A 28 -19.32 1.18 -7.71
C ILE A 28 -20.00 1.15 -9.07
N GLU A 29 -20.34 2.33 -9.60
CA GLU A 29 -20.99 2.45 -10.90
C GLU A 29 -20.16 1.82 -12.02
N HIS A 30 -20.84 1.36 -13.06
CA HIS A 30 -20.19 0.83 -14.26
C HIS A 30 -19.55 1.96 -15.06
N GLY A 31 -18.39 1.69 -15.64
CA GLY A 31 -17.65 2.66 -16.43
C GLY A 31 -16.30 2.10 -16.84
N ASP A 32 -15.43 3.00 -17.30
CA ASP A 32 -14.07 2.64 -17.65
C ASP A 32 -13.29 2.15 -16.40
N PRO A 33 -12.74 0.92 -16.41
CA PRO A 33 -12.07 0.35 -15.24
C PRO A 33 -10.88 1.19 -14.74
N ALA A 34 -10.09 1.79 -15.63
CA ALA A 34 -8.93 2.58 -15.23
C ALA A 34 -9.37 3.87 -14.52
N ARG A 35 -10.40 4.53 -15.04
CA ARG A 35 -11.02 5.69 -14.40
C ARG A 35 -11.62 5.35 -13.04
N LEU A 36 -12.31 4.22 -12.93
CA LEU A 36 -12.88 3.77 -11.65
C LEU A 36 -11.77 3.49 -10.62
N LEU A 37 -10.68 2.84 -11.01
CA LEU A 37 -9.53 2.63 -10.12
C LEU A 37 -8.89 3.96 -9.68
N ALA A 38 -8.71 4.90 -10.60
CA ALA A 38 -8.16 6.23 -10.28
C ALA A 38 -9.05 7.01 -9.30
N LEU A 39 -10.38 6.95 -9.47
CA LEU A 39 -11.34 7.54 -8.53
C LEU A 39 -11.23 6.92 -7.12
N GLN A 40 -10.85 5.65 -7.04
CA GLN A 40 -10.59 4.97 -5.77
C GLN A 40 -9.14 5.14 -5.27
N GLY A 41 -8.30 5.91 -5.96
CA GLY A 41 -6.88 6.07 -5.61
C GLY A 41 -6.05 4.81 -5.80
N LEU A 42 -6.52 3.88 -6.63
CA LEU A 42 -5.85 2.62 -6.99
C LEU A 42 -5.09 2.74 -8.32
N ASP A 43 -4.85 3.97 -8.78
CA ASP A 43 -3.89 4.28 -9.83
C ASP A 43 -2.48 4.47 -9.25
N ALA A 44 -1.50 4.68 -10.14
CA ALA A 44 -0.10 4.79 -9.73
C ALA A 44 0.12 5.93 -8.72
N GLU A 45 -0.46 7.11 -8.97
CA GLU A 45 -0.30 8.26 -8.07
C GLU A 45 -1.01 8.06 -6.73
N GLY A 46 -2.20 7.46 -6.72
CA GLY A 46 -2.95 7.16 -5.51
C GLY A 46 -2.26 6.13 -4.62
N ILE A 47 -1.69 5.08 -5.23
CA ILE A 47 -0.90 4.08 -4.53
C ILE A 47 0.36 4.73 -3.93
N GLU A 48 1.09 5.54 -4.71
CA GLU A 48 2.27 6.26 -4.22
C GLU A 48 1.94 7.14 -3.01
N ARG A 49 0.88 7.96 -3.11
CA ARG A 49 0.44 8.82 -2.00
C ARG A 49 0.11 8.00 -0.76
N SER A 50 -0.57 6.87 -0.92
CA SER A 50 -0.98 6.00 0.18
C SER A 50 0.23 5.35 0.87
N VAL A 51 1.21 4.91 0.09
CA VAL A 51 2.47 4.33 0.59
C VAL A 51 3.26 5.38 1.36
N ARG A 52 3.45 6.58 0.79
CA ARG A 52 4.14 7.69 1.45
C ARG A 52 3.45 8.04 2.77
N ALA A 53 2.15 8.31 2.75
CA ALA A 53 1.40 8.67 3.96
C ALA A 53 1.51 7.61 5.07
N ARG A 54 1.55 6.32 4.72
CA ARG A 54 1.59 5.22 5.71
C ARG A 54 2.98 4.92 6.26
N PHE A 55 4.02 5.13 5.46
CA PHE A 55 5.37 4.63 5.75
C PHE A 55 6.46 5.72 5.73
N ASP A 56 6.12 7.01 5.62
CA ASP A 56 7.10 8.10 5.55
C ASP A 56 8.11 8.04 6.71
N SER A 57 7.63 7.80 7.94
CA SER A 57 8.50 7.65 9.10
C SER A 57 9.38 6.41 9.02
N LEU A 58 8.94 5.29 8.45
CA LEU A 58 9.80 4.11 8.27
C LEU A 58 10.90 4.34 7.25
N ALA A 59 10.61 5.08 6.18
CA ALA A 59 11.61 5.44 5.16
C ALA A 59 12.72 6.32 5.77
N GLN A 60 12.36 7.25 6.66
CA GLN A 60 13.30 8.12 7.36
C GLN A 60 14.25 7.35 8.31
N HIS A 61 13.79 6.25 8.90
CA HIS A 61 14.62 5.41 9.80
C HIS A 61 15.38 4.29 9.06
N ALA A 62 15.09 4.07 7.78
CA ALA A 62 15.69 3.01 6.95
C ALA A 62 16.80 3.54 6.03
N GLN A 63 17.42 4.69 6.33
CA GLN A 63 18.72 5.06 5.78
C GLN A 63 19.86 4.57 6.69
N PRO A 64 20.31 3.30 6.60
CA PRO A 64 21.68 2.97 6.94
C PRO A 64 22.60 3.41 5.80
N ASP A 65 23.86 3.66 6.13
CA ASP A 65 25.01 4.07 5.31
C ASP A 65 25.13 3.42 3.92
N LEU A 66 24.23 3.75 2.98
CA LEU A 66 24.36 3.40 1.58
C LEU A 66 25.51 4.23 1.01
N LYS A 67 26.74 3.72 1.17
CA LYS A 67 27.92 4.25 0.50
C LYS A 67 27.70 4.19 -1.00
N VAL A 68 27.66 5.36 -1.63
CA VAL A 68 27.81 5.50 -3.07
C VAL A 68 29.19 4.96 -3.44
N VAL A 69 29.23 3.87 -4.21
CA VAL A 69 30.47 3.36 -4.80
C VAL A 69 30.61 4.06 -6.14
N GLY A 70 31.53 5.02 -6.21
CA GLY A 70 32.01 5.66 -7.44
C GLY A 70 33.25 4.98 -7.98
#